data_AF-A0A353ZT68-F1
#
_entry.id   AF-A0A353ZT68-F1
#
_cell.length_a   1.000
_cell.length_b   1.000
_cell.length_c   1.000
_cell.angle_alpha   90.00
_cell.angle_beta   90.00
_cell.angle_gamma   90.00
#
_symmetry.space_group_name_H-M   'P 1'
#
loop_
_entity.id
_entity.type
_entity.pdbx_description
1 polymer ?
#
loop_
_entity_poly.entity_id
_entity_poly.type
_entity_poly.pdbx_seq_one_letter_code
_entity_poly.pdbx_strand_id
1 'polypeptide(L)'
;MAIAALVSWIVTAGLGFTMLGLWLSKGGLRAAQSDATVPTRLVPPLIFSHFLLAASGLVVWIVYVIIGSAILTWIAFGLLVLVAILGDVMFLRWRRSRTEGTPEARFPVAVVYTHGLFAVTTIVLVLLTALGIGGP
;
A
#
# COMPACT_ATOMS: atom_id res chain seq x y z
N MET A 1 12.00 13.52 12.10
CA MET A 1 11.64 12.17 11.53
C MET A 1 10.61 12.25 10.40
N ALA A 2 9.86 13.35 10.29
CA ALA A 2 8.72 13.46 9.39
C ALA A 2 9.10 13.37 7.90
N ILE A 3 10.23 13.95 7.51
CA ILE A 3 10.73 13.94 6.13
C ILE A 3 11.13 12.52 5.70
N ALA A 4 11.78 11.75 6.59
CA ALA A 4 12.12 10.36 6.30
C ALA A 4 10.86 9.51 6.06
N ALA A 5 9.82 9.71 6.90
CA ALA A 5 8.53 9.06 6.71
C ALA A 5 7.89 9.44 5.36
N LEU A 6 7.95 10.73 4.98
CA LEU A 6 7.42 11.24 3.71
C LEU A 6 8.14 10.60 2.52
N VAL A 7 9.47 10.60 2.51
CA VAL A 7 10.27 9.98 1.44
C VAL A 7 9.98 8.49 1.35
N SER A 8 9.97 7.77 2.49
CA SER A 8 9.61 6.36 2.54
C SER A 8 8.21 6.10 1.97
N TRP A 9 7.22 6.90 2.36
CA TRP A 9 5.85 6.78 1.87
C TRP A 9 5.74 7.05 0.36
N ILE A 10 6.44 8.06 -0.17
CA ILE A 10 6.47 8.33 -1.61
C ILE A 10 7.06 7.13 -2.37
N VAL A 11 8.13 6.52 -1.86
CA VAL A 11 8.71 5.30 -2.46
C VAL A 11 7.72 4.13 -2.38
N THR A 12 7.09 3.88 -1.24
CA THR A 12 6.04 2.86 -1.08
C THR A 12 4.91 3.07 -2.07
N ALA A 13 4.42 4.31 -2.22
CA ALA A 13 3.34 4.68 -3.12
C ALA A 13 3.74 4.48 -4.59
N GLY A 14 4.96 4.85 -4.96
CA GLY A 14 5.52 4.59 -6.30
C GLY A 14 5.56 3.09 -6.62
N LEU A 15 6.08 2.27 -5.70
CA LEU A 15 6.07 0.80 -5.86
C LEU A 15 4.64 0.26 -5.97
N GLY A 16 3.72 0.74 -5.13
CA GLY A 16 2.29 0.37 -5.19
C GLY A 16 1.66 0.72 -6.54
N PHE A 17 1.95 1.92 -7.06
CA PHE A 17 1.48 2.38 -8.36
C PHE A 17 2.01 1.53 -9.51
N THR A 18 3.29 1.13 -9.48
CA THR A 18 3.83 0.21 -10.50
C THR A 18 3.11 -1.13 -10.50
N MET A 19 2.77 -1.68 -9.32
CA MET A 19 2.01 -2.93 -9.22
C MET A 19 0.59 -2.77 -9.76
N LEU A 20 -0.07 -1.64 -9.48
CA LEU A 20 -1.39 -1.33 -10.06
C LEU A 20 -1.32 -1.25 -11.59
N GLY A 21 -0.31 -0.55 -12.14
CA GLY A 21 -0.10 -0.48 -13.59
C GLY A 21 0.16 -1.85 -14.23
N LEU A 22 0.97 -2.69 -13.58
CA LEU A 22 1.21 -4.08 -14.02
C LEU A 22 -0.07 -4.92 -13.98
N TRP A 23 -0.89 -4.78 -12.93
CA TRP A 23 -2.18 -5.46 -12.82
C TRP A 23 -3.13 -5.06 -13.95
N LEU A 24 -3.25 -3.75 -14.21
CA LEU A 24 -4.10 -3.21 -15.26
C LEU A 24 -3.63 -3.63 -16.67
N SER A 25 -2.33 -3.52 -16.95
CA SER A 25 -1.75 -3.89 -18.25
C SER A 25 -1.92 -5.37 -18.59
N LYS A 26 -1.94 -6.23 -17.57
CA LYS A 26 -2.19 -7.68 -17.71
C LYS A 26 -3.68 -8.04 -17.74
N GLY A 27 -4.57 -7.05 -17.83
CA GLY A 27 -6.00 -7.27 -17.98
C GLY A 27 -6.73 -7.62 -16.69
N GLY A 28 -6.23 -7.22 -15.52
CA GLY A 28 -6.80 -7.56 -14.21
C GLY A 28 -8.30 -7.23 -14.06
N LEU A 29 -8.76 -6.12 -14.66
CA LEU A 29 -10.20 -5.77 -14.70
C LEU A 29 -11.02 -6.72 -15.56
N ARG A 30 -10.49 -7.10 -16.73
CA ARG A 30 -11.15 -8.04 -17.65
C ARG A 30 -11.22 -9.43 -17.04
N ALA A 31 -10.17 -9.88 -16.36
CA ALA A 31 -10.14 -11.14 -15.62
C ALA A 31 -11.16 -11.16 -14.45
N ALA A 32 -11.39 -10.01 -13.79
CA ALA A 32 -12.37 -9.89 -12.70
C ALA A 32 -13.83 -9.89 -13.18
N GLN A 33 -14.07 -9.53 -14.45
CA GLN A 33 -15.38 -9.47 -15.06
C GLN A 33 -15.74 -10.76 -15.84
N SER A 34 -14.74 -11.55 -16.23
CA SER A 34 -14.96 -12.80 -16.95
C SER A 34 -15.38 -13.95 -16.03
N ASP A 35 -16.33 -14.75 -16.50
CA ASP A 35 -16.77 -16.04 -15.93
C ASP A 35 -15.70 -17.14 -16.13
N ALA A 36 -14.43 -16.79 -15.89
CA ALA A 36 -13.29 -17.66 -16.09
C ALA A 36 -13.31 -18.80 -15.06
N THR A 37 -12.96 -20.01 -15.51
CA THR A 37 -12.88 -21.23 -14.69
C THR A 37 -11.96 -21.11 -13.47
N VAL A 38 -11.12 -20.07 -13.41
CA VAL A 38 -10.34 -19.65 -12.22
C VAL A 38 -10.57 -18.15 -11.98
N PRO A 39 -11.31 -17.75 -10.94
CA PRO A 39 -11.54 -16.33 -10.63
C PRO A 39 -10.24 -15.63 -10.20
N THR A 40 -10.03 -14.36 -10.60
CA THR A 40 -8.96 -13.53 -10.03
C THR A 40 -9.18 -13.37 -8.52
N ARG A 41 -8.16 -13.70 -7.74
CA ARG A 41 -8.19 -13.56 -6.28
C ARG A 41 -8.04 -12.10 -5.81
N LEU A 42 -7.54 -11.22 -6.68
CA LEU A 42 -7.39 -9.79 -6.44
C LEU A 42 -8.66 -9.07 -6.90
N VAL A 43 -9.55 -8.80 -5.96
CA VAL A 43 -10.83 -8.15 -6.24
C VAL A 43 -10.61 -6.65 -6.48
N PRO A 44 -11.09 -6.08 -7.61
CA PRO A 44 -10.84 -4.67 -7.93
C PRO A 44 -11.19 -3.69 -6.81
N PRO A 45 -12.34 -3.81 -6.11
CA PRO A 45 -12.68 -2.89 -5.02
C PRO A 45 -11.61 -2.84 -3.93
N LEU A 46 -11.02 -3.98 -3.56
CA LEU A 46 -9.98 -4.03 -2.53
C LEU A 46 -8.72 -3.28 -2.96
N ILE A 47 -8.30 -3.43 -4.22
CA ILE A 47 -7.13 -2.75 -4.78
C ILE A 47 -7.34 -1.23 -4.77
N PHE A 48 -8.48 -0.77 -5.29
CA PHE A 48 -8.79 0.65 -5.35
C PHE A 48 -8.99 1.25 -3.95
N SER A 49 -9.63 0.53 -3.03
CA SER A 49 -9.75 0.96 -1.63
C SER A 49 -8.39 1.12 -0.97
N HIS A 50 -7.49 0.13 -1.11
CA HIS A 50 -6.13 0.23 -0.58
C HIS A 50 -5.39 1.43 -1.17
N PHE A 51 -5.43 1.58 -2.50
CA PHE A 51 -4.71 2.65 -3.21
C PHE A 51 -5.23 4.05 -2.84
N LEU A 52 -6.55 4.26 -2.84
CA LEU A 52 -7.15 5.54 -2.49
C LEU A 52 -6.95 5.90 -1.01
N LEU A 53 -6.98 4.91 -0.12
CA LEU A 53 -6.71 5.11 1.29
C LEU A 53 -5.24 5.47 1.53
N ALA A 54 -4.32 4.81 0.82
CA ALA A 54 -2.89 5.12 0.86
C ALA A 54 -2.60 6.54 0.34
N ALA A 55 -3.24 6.94 -0.76
CA ALA A 55 -3.13 8.30 -1.30
C ALA A 55 -3.70 9.35 -0.33
N SER A 56 -4.88 9.09 0.24
CA SER A 56 -5.49 9.97 1.24
C SER A 56 -4.61 10.12 2.47
N GLY A 57 -4.05 9.02 2.99
CA GLY A 57 -3.12 9.06 4.11
C GLY A 57 -1.86 9.87 3.79
N LEU A 58 -1.30 9.73 2.59
CA LEU A 58 -0.14 10.50 2.15
C LEU A 58 -0.46 12.00 2.06
N VAL A 59 -1.65 12.37 1.57
CA VAL A 59 -2.10 13.77 1.57
C VAL A 59 -2.20 14.31 3.00
N VAL A 60 -2.81 13.57 3.92
CA VAL A 60 -2.88 13.95 5.35
C VAL A 60 -1.47 14.14 5.93
N TRP A 61 -0.53 13.25 5.59
CA TRP A 61 0.86 13.36 6.03
C TRP A 61 1.58 14.61 5.48
N ILE A 62 1.37 14.94 4.20
CA ILE A 62 1.92 16.16 3.59
C ILE A 62 1.36 17.40 4.30
N VAL A 63 0.05 17.43 4.58
CA VAL A 63 -0.58 18.52 5.33
C VAL A 63 0.01 18.63 6.73
N TYR A 64 0.28 17.50 7.40
CA TYR A 64 1.00 17.47 8.67
C TYR A 64 2.39 18.11 8.55
N VAL A 65 3.19 17.75 7.54
CA VAL A 65 4.54 18.32 7.35
C VAL A 65 4.48 19.85 7.18
N ILE A 66 3.42 20.38 6.58
CA ILE A 66 3.24 21.82 6.36
C ILE A 66 2.78 22.55 7.63
N ILE A 67 1.80 21.99 8.35
CA ILE A 67 1.08 22.70 9.44
C ILE A 67 1.62 22.31 10.83
N GLY A 68 2.28 21.16 10.98
CA GLY A 68 2.86 20.68 12.22
C GLY A 68 1.85 20.17 13.26
N SER A 69 0.59 19.92 12.87
CA SER A 69 -0.45 19.49 13.81
C SER A 69 -0.26 18.05 14.29
N ALA A 70 -0.08 17.87 15.61
CA ALA A 70 0.07 16.55 16.22
C ALA A 70 -1.13 15.63 15.96
N ILE A 71 -2.35 16.16 15.87
CA ILE A 71 -3.56 15.37 15.59
C ILE A 71 -3.47 14.70 14.21
N LEU A 72 -2.91 15.39 13.21
CA LEU A 72 -2.76 14.84 11.86
C LEU A 72 -1.81 13.64 11.81
N THR A 73 -0.81 13.56 12.70
CA THR A 73 0.08 12.39 12.78
C THR A 73 -0.69 11.13 13.20
N TRP A 74 -1.59 11.24 14.17
CA TRP A 74 -2.42 10.13 14.62
C TRP A 74 -3.48 9.73 13.59
N ILE A 75 -4.08 10.70 12.90
CA ILE A 75 -5.00 10.42 11.79
C ILE A 75 -4.27 9.68 10.67
N ALA A 76 -3.11 10.18 10.23
CA ALA A 76 -2.30 9.54 9.20
C ALA A 76 -1.84 8.14 9.63
N PHE A 77 -1.45 7.96 10.90
CA PHE A 77 -1.09 6.66 11.46
C PHE A 77 -2.26 5.67 11.42
N GLY A 78 -3.45 6.09 11.88
CA GLY A 78 -4.66 5.25 11.83
C GLY A 78 -5.03 4.86 10.39
N LEU A 79 -4.97 5.80 9.45
CA LEU A 79 -5.15 5.52 8.02
C LEU A 79 -4.12 4.52 7.52
N LEU A 80 -2.85 4.68 7.89
CA LEU A 80 -1.76 3.80 7.47
C LEU A 80 -1.92 2.37 8.02
N VAL A 81 -2.44 2.20 9.24
CA VAL A 81 -2.79 0.89 9.78
C VAL A 81 -3.89 0.22 8.95
N LEU A 82 -4.94 0.97 8.59
CA LEU A 82 -6.00 0.43 7.71
C LEU A 82 -5.46 0.05 6.33
N VAL A 83 -4.59 0.89 5.75
CA VAL A 83 -3.89 0.61 4.49
C VAL A 83 -3.07 -0.68 4.59
N ALA A 84 -2.32 -0.88 5.68
CA ALA A 84 -1.55 -2.09 5.94
C ALA A 84 -2.43 -3.33 6.03
N ILE A 85 -3.55 -3.28 6.76
CA ILE A 85 -4.49 -4.41 6.85
C ILE A 85 -4.99 -4.81 5.46
N LEU A 86 -5.42 -3.84 4.64
CA LEU A 86 -5.85 -4.12 3.27
C LEU A 86 -4.72 -4.68 2.40
N GLY A 87 -3.51 -4.14 2.55
CA GLY A 87 -2.29 -4.60 1.87
C GLY A 87 -1.95 -6.04 2.23
N ASP A 88 -2.04 -6.43 3.50
CA ASP A 88 -1.80 -7.78 3.98
C ASP A 88 -2.83 -8.77 3.44
N VAL A 89 -4.10 -8.39 3.38
CA VAL A 89 -5.15 -9.20 2.75
C VAL A 89 -4.82 -9.47 1.28
N MET A 90 -4.40 -8.43 0.54
CA MET A 90 -3.97 -8.57 -0.86
C MET A 90 -2.73 -9.44 -1.00
N PHE A 91 -1.74 -9.25 -0.12
CA PHE A 91 -0.49 -10.02 -0.11
C PHE A 91 -0.73 -11.50 0.17
N LEU A 92 -1.60 -11.85 1.12
CA LEU A 92 -1.97 -13.23 1.42
C LEU A 92 -2.71 -13.88 0.24
N ARG A 93 -3.61 -13.14 -0.42
CA ARG A 93 -4.31 -13.61 -1.62
C ARG A 93 -3.33 -13.88 -2.77
N TRP A 94 -2.39 -12.97 -3.01
CA TRP A 94 -1.32 -13.15 -4.00
C TRP A 94 -0.40 -14.33 -3.66
N ARG A 95 0.00 -14.49 -2.39
CA ARG A 95 0.84 -15.59 -1.95
C ARG A 95 0.18 -16.94 -2.18
N ARG A 96 -1.14 -17.07 -1.93
CA ARG A 96 -1.89 -18.31 -2.25
C ARG A 96 -1.94 -18.57 -3.76
N SER A 97 -2.14 -17.53 -4.56
CA SER A 97 -2.19 -17.65 -6.03
C SER A 97 -0.87 -18.16 -6.61
N ARG A 98 0.28 -17.86 -5.96
CA ARG A 98 1.59 -18.41 -6.30
C ARG A 98 1.68 -19.92 -6.10
N THR A 99 1.13 -20.44 -5.01
CA THR A 99 1.10 -21.89 -4.71
C THR A 99 0.22 -22.65 -5.69
N GLU A 100 -0.84 -22.01 -6.18
CA GLU A 100 -1.83 -22.59 -7.08
C GLU A 100 -1.48 -22.43 -8.58
N GLY A 101 -0.38 -21.72 -8.90
CA GLY A 101 0.09 -21.56 -10.28
C GLY A 101 -0.76 -20.65 -11.17
N THR A 102 -1.56 -19.75 -10.59
CA THR A 102 -2.46 -18.87 -11.34
C THR A 102 -1.70 -17.76 -12.11
N PRO A 103 -2.30 -17.10 -13.12
CA PRO A 103 -1.65 -16.03 -13.87
C PRO A 103 -1.07 -14.88 -13.01
N GLU A 104 -1.71 -14.59 -11.86
CA GLU A 104 -1.31 -13.59 -10.87
C GLU A 104 0.01 -13.95 -10.15
N ALA A 105 0.44 -15.22 -10.22
CA ALA A 105 1.72 -15.69 -9.70
C ALA A 105 2.93 -15.00 -10.36
N ARG A 106 2.75 -14.33 -11.51
CA ARG A 106 3.84 -13.67 -12.27
C ARG A 106 4.07 -12.22 -11.86
N PHE A 107 3.53 -11.76 -10.74
CA PHE A 107 3.92 -10.48 -10.18
C PHE A 107 5.41 -10.49 -9.79
N PRO A 108 6.18 -9.41 -10.03
CA PRO A 108 7.58 -9.35 -9.66
C PRO A 108 7.72 -9.44 -8.13
N VAL A 109 8.20 -10.58 -7.66
CA VAL A 109 8.33 -10.89 -6.22
C VAL A 109 9.16 -9.83 -5.49
N ALA A 110 10.23 -9.36 -6.12
CA ALA A 110 11.08 -8.31 -5.58
C ALA A 110 10.28 -7.01 -5.30
N VAL A 111 9.43 -6.57 -6.24
CA VAL A 111 8.64 -5.35 -6.08
C VAL A 111 7.65 -5.48 -4.92
N VAL A 112 7.00 -6.64 -4.78
CA VAL A 112 6.05 -6.89 -3.69
C VAL A 112 6.74 -6.83 -2.32
N TYR A 113 7.88 -7.52 -2.16
CA TYR A 113 8.60 -7.50 -0.88
C TYR A 113 9.22 -6.15 -0.57
N THR A 114 9.78 -5.45 -1.57
CA THR A 114 10.31 -4.10 -1.38
C THR A 114 9.20 -3.13 -0.98
N HIS A 115 8.02 -3.21 -1.61
CA HIS A 115 6.87 -2.42 -1.21
C HIS A 115 6.47 -2.69 0.25
N GLY A 116 6.37 -3.96 0.65
CA GLY A 116 6.06 -4.35 2.03
C GLY A 116 7.09 -3.85 3.05
N LEU A 117 8.38 -3.94 2.73
CA LEU A 117 9.46 -3.43 3.58
C LEU A 117 9.37 -1.92 3.78
N PHE A 118 9.18 -1.17 2.71
CA PHE A 118 8.99 0.29 2.80
C PHE A 118 7.68 0.64 3.51
N ALA A 119 6.61 -0.15 3.36
CA ALA A 119 5.37 0.06 4.12
C ALA A 119 5.58 -0.09 5.64
N VAL A 120 6.26 -1.16 6.09
CA VAL A 120 6.61 -1.35 7.51
C VAL A 120 7.50 -0.22 8.00
N THR A 121 8.49 0.18 7.19
CA THR A 121 9.38 1.31 7.51
C THR A 121 8.59 2.60 7.69
N THR A 122 7.67 2.91 6.78
CA THR A 122 6.79 4.09 6.89
C THR A 122 5.94 4.04 8.15
N ILE A 123 5.37 2.88 8.52
CA ILE A 123 4.58 2.72 9.76
C ILE A 123 5.43 3.07 10.98
N VAL A 124 6.64 2.53 11.07
CA VAL A 124 7.55 2.82 12.19
C VAL A 124 7.91 4.30 12.23
N LEU A 125 8.27 4.91 11.10
CA LEU A 125 8.65 6.32 11.04
C LEU A 125 7.48 7.26 11.41
N VAL A 126 6.27 6.96 10.93
CA VAL A 126 5.05 7.71 11.27
C VAL A 126 4.73 7.57 12.75
N LEU A 127 4.82 6.36 13.32
CA LEU A 127 4.59 6.13 14.74
C LEU A 127 5.61 6.87 15.61
N LEU A 128 6.90 6.78 15.29
CA LEU A 128 7.95 7.51 16.01
C LEU A 128 7.69 9.01 15.99
N THR A 129 7.28 9.54 14.84
CA THR A 129 6.91 10.96 14.71
C THR A 129 5.68 11.31 15.55
N ALA A 130 4.64 10.49 15.55
CA ALA A 130 3.43 10.69 16.36
C ALA A 130 3.71 10.65 17.87
N LEU A 131 4.71 9.87 18.29
CA LEU A 131 5.21 9.79 19.66
C LEU A 131 6.17 10.95 20.03
N GLY A 132 6.46 11.87 19.10
CA GLY A 132 7.37 13.00 19.32
C GLY A 132 8.85 12.63 19.30
N ILE A 133 9.20 11.45 18.77
CA ILE A 133 10.57 10.94 18.73
C ILE A 133 11.26 11.39 17.45
N GLY A 134 12.44 12.02 17.59
CA GLY A 134 13.35 12.33 16.49
C GLY A 134 13.12 13.67 15.78
N GLY A 135 12.56 14.65 16.48
CA GLY A 135 12.48 16.07 16.07
C GLY A 135 11.68 16.33 14.78
N PRO A 136 11.51 17.62 14.40
CA PRO A 136 11.03 17.96 13.06
C PRO A 136 11.87 17.27 11.98
#